data_AF-T1GZ29-F1
#
_entry.id   AF-T1GZ29-F1
#
_cell.length_a   1.000
_cell.length_b   1.000
_cell.length_c   1.000
_cell.angle_alpha   90.00
_cell.angle_beta   90.00
_cell.angle_gamma   90.00
#
_symmetry.space_group_name_H-M   'P 1'
#
loop_
_entity.id
_entity.type
_entity.pdbx_description
1 polymer ?
#
loop_
_entity_poly.entity_id
_entity_poly.type
_entity_poly.pdbx_seq_one_letter_code
_entity_poly.pdbx_strand_id
1 'polypeptide(L)'
;MVKLQLSKLFRSTAGGSLKCTDYSKSEIDYINTPSLKPLEMRPEDFSSKAAVDDYGVAIDKYKSLISEGHVLLIAKLNDIPPPAARALHAICDAHNPIVNKVVIFLILEVSTLEGKPILIAENTLLNMWKRKIKDPELFPLITRITDQVVVVKR
;
A
#
# COMPACT_ATOMS: atom_id res chain seq x y z
N MET A 1 -5.38 -8.36 -19.02
CA MET A 1 -4.95 -8.19 -17.62
C MET A 1 -5.14 -6.73 -17.26
N VAL A 2 -5.93 -6.43 -16.22
CA VAL A 2 -6.26 -5.05 -15.83
C VAL A 2 -5.54 -4.70 -14.53
N LYS A 3 -5.06 -3.45 -14.42
CA LYS A 3 -4.36 -2.97 -13.22
C LYS A 3 -5.30 -2.10 -12.40
N LEU A 4 -5.40 -2.40 -11.12
CA LEU A 4 -5.99 -1.52 -10.12
C LEU A 4 -4.84 -0.81 -9.40
N GLN A 5 -4.87 0.51 -9.42
CA GLN A 5 -3.99 1.32 -8.59
C GLN A 5 -4.77 1.72 -7.34
N LEU A 6 -4.25 1.25 -6.22
CA LEU A 6 -4.65 1.64 -4.88
C LEU A 6 -3.67 2.68 -4.42
N SER A 7 -4.14 3.68 -3.70
CA SER A 7 -3.35 4.88 -3.47
C SER A 7 -3.66 5.49 -2.14
N LYS A 8 -2.59 5.90 -1.46
CA LYS A 8 -2.67 6.63 -0.21
C LYS A 8 -1.69 7.78 -0.21
N LEU A 9 -2.19 9.00 -0.04
CA LEU A 9 -1.37 10.14 0.36
C LEU A 9 -1.49 10.34 1.88
N PHE A 10 -0.35 10.39 2.56
CA PHE A 10 -0.26 10.84 3.95
C PHE A 10 0.23 12.28 3.98
N ARG A 11 -0.63 13.21 4.42
CA ARG A 11 -0.29 14.63 4.56
C ARG A 11 -0.44 15.05 6.01
N SER A 12 0.67 15.40 6.66
CA SER A 12 0.64 16.02 7.98
C SER A 12 0.09 17.45 7.87
N THR A 13 -1.10 17.68 8.43
CA THR A 13 -1.56 19.02 8.77
C THR A 13 -1.14 19.30 10.21
N ALA A 14 -0.44 20.42 10.42
CA ALA A 14 0.07 20.81 11.74
C ALA A 14 -1.08 20.81 12.76
N GLY A 15 -1.04 19.87 13.71
CA GLY A 15 -1.94 19.83 14.88
C GLY A 15 -3.14 18.86 14.83
N GLY A 16 -3.28 17.98 13.85
CA GLY A 16 -4.41 17.03 13.85
C GLY A 16 -4.26 15.85 12.91
N SER A 17 -4.73 14.69 13.38
CA SER A 17 -4.96 13.40 12.69
C SER A 17 -4.66 13.37 11.20
N LEU A 18 -3.72 12.51 10.79
CA LEU A 18 -3.43 12.24 9.38
C LEU A 18 -4.65 11.59 8.73
N LYS A 19 -5.17 12.22 7.67
CA LYS A 19 -6.32 11.72 6.90
C LYS A 19 -5.84 11.23 5.54
N CYS A 20 -6.26 10.02 5.16
CA CYS A 20 -6.31 9.61 3.76
C CYS A 20 -7.43 10.42 3.10
N THR A 21 -7.12 11.27 2.13
CA THR A 21 -8.13 12.03 1.38
C THR A 21 -8.23 11.52 -0.05
N ASP A 22 -9.44 11.52 -0.61
CA ASP A 22 -9.70 11.18 -2.01
C ASP A 22 -8.87 12.04 -2.97
N TYR A 23 -8.35 11.41 -4.02
CA TYR A 23 -7.50 12.03 -5.03
C TYR A 23 -7.94 13.44 -5.44
N SER A 24 -7.22 14.43 -4.95
CA SER A 24 -7.38 15.84 -5.26
C SER A 24 -6.26 16.31 -6.19
N LYS A 25 -6.46 17.44 -6.86
CA LYS A 25 -5.45 18.13 -7.71
C LYS A 25 -4.06 18.21 -7.03
N SER A 26 -4.03 18.27 -5.70
CA SER A 26 -2.80 18.31 -4.90
C SER A 26 -1.98 17.01 -4.85
N GLU A 27 -2.59 15.84 -5.08
CA GLU A 27 -1.88 14.55 -5.21
C GLU A 27 -1.23 14.42 -6.58
N ILE A 28 -1.91 14.87 -7.63
CA ILE A 28 -1.34 14.95 -8.98
C ILE A 28 -0.16 15.93 -8.99
N ASP A 29 -0.31 17.10 -8.37
CA ASP A 29 0.78 18.09 -8.24
C ASP A 29 1.95 17.54 -7.40
N TYR A 30 1.66 16.74 -6.37
CA TYR A 30 2.69 16.06 -5.59
C TYR A 30 3.45 15.02 -6.43
N ILE A 31 2.76 14.11 -7.13
CA ILE A 31 3.37 13.11 -8.02
C ILE A 31 4.23 13.78 -9.11
N ASN A 32 3.78 14.93 -9.62
CA ASN A 32 4.49 15.71 -10.64
C ASN A 32 5.64 16.54 -10.09
N THR A 33 5.92 16.49 -8.77
CA THR A 33 7.04 17.20 -8.17
C THR A 33 8.36 16.55 -8.59
N PRO A 34 9.25 17.26 -9.32
CA PRO A 34 10.47 16.68 -9.92
C PRO A 34 11.48 16.13 -8.91
N SER A 35 11.36 16.51 -7.64
CA SER A 35 12.28 16.09 -6.56
C SER A 35 11.87 14.80 -5.86
N LEU A 36 10.72 14.20 -6.21
CA LEU A 36 10.32 12.91 -5.66
C LEU A 36 11.13 11.78 -6.28
N LYS A 37 11.75 10.96 -5.41
CA LYS A 37 12.35 9.70 -5.84
C LYS A 37 11.37 8.57 -5.53
N PRO A 38 10.89 7.82 -6.54
CA PRO A 38 10.10 6.63 -6.28
C PRO A 38 10.98 5.57 -5.65
N LEU A 39 10.43 4.93 -4.62
CA LEU A 39 11.00 3.78 -3.97
C LEU A 39 10.08 2.60 -4.24
N GLU A 40 10.55 1.67 -5.07
CA GLU A 40 9.80 0.46 -5.36
C GLU A 40 9.97 -0.54 -4.23
N MET A 41 8.85 -1.04 -3.72
CA MET A 41 8.83 -2.08 -2.72
C MET A 41 8.94 -3.43 -3.43
N ARG A 42 10.07 -4.10 -3.27
CA ARG A 42 10.33 -5.30 -4.06
C ARG A 42 9.87 -6.57 -3.32
N PRO A 43 9.43 -7.60 -4.04
CA PRO A 43 9.00 -8.86 -3.42
C PRO A 43 10.08 -9.50 -2.55
N GLU A 44 11.37 -9.32 -2.90
CA GLU A 44 12.51 -9.85 -2.15
C GLU A 44 12.62 -9.25 -0.75
N ASP A 45 12.16 -8.00 -0.59
CA ASP A 45 12.15 -7.29 0.69
C ASP A 45 11.12 -7.90 1.67
N PHE A 46 10.16 -8.68 1.15
CA PHE A 46 9.09 -9.34 1.89
C PHE A 46 9.22 -10.87 1.92
N SER A 47 9.99 -11.46 0.99
CA SER A 47 10.15 -12.91 0.85
C SER A 47 11.47 -13.44 1.40
N SER A 48 12.38 -12.56 1.84
CA SER A 48 13.58 -12.98 2.57
C SER A 48 13.19 -13.81 3.80
N LYS A 49 14.00 -14.81 4.16
CA LYS A 49 13.74 -15.67 5.33
C LYS A 49 13.51 -14.83 6.60
N ALA A 50 14.32 -13.79 6.79
CA ALA A 50 14.18 -12.85 7.90
C ALA A 50 12.84 -12.10 7.87
N ALA A 51 12.37 -11.62 6.71
CA ALA A 51 11.11 -10.90 6.58
C ALA A 51 9.86 -11.82 6.70
N VAL A 52 9.99 -13.09 6.33
CA VAL A 52 8.92 -14.09 6.47
C VAL A 52 8.77 -14.53 7.93
N ASP A 53 9.89 -14.71 8.63
CA ASP A 53 9.92 -15.06 10.06
C ASP A 53 9.55 -13.85 10.94
N ASP A 54 9.98 -12.64 10.54
CA ASP A 54 9.66 -11.36 11.18
C ASP A 54 9.40 -10.26 10.15
N TYR A 55 8.12 -9.95 9.93
CA TYR A 55 7.70 -8.88 9.01
C TYR A 55 8.13 -7.47 9.49
N GLY A 56 8.58 -7.33 10.74
CA GLY A 56 9.20 -6.12 11.29
C GLY A 56 10.45 -5.69 10.52
N VAL A 57 11.20 -6.64 9.96
CA VAL A 57 12.40 -6.36 9.15
C VAL A 57 12.04 -5.55 7.90
N ALA A 58 10.93 -5.86 7.25
CA ALA A 58 10.45 -5.09 6.10
C ALA A 58 10.02 -3.67 6.55
N ILE A 59 9.32 -3.56 7.68
CA ILE A 59 8.88 -2.27 8.23
C ILE A 59 10.09 -1.38 8.52
N ASP A 60 11.10 -1.89 9.23
CA ASP A 60 12.30 -1.12 9.61
C ASP A 60 13.12 -0.69 8.39
N LYS A 61 13.26 -1.58 7.39
CA LYS A 61 13.93 -1.26 6.13
C LYS A 61 13.25 -0.07 5.45
N TYR A 62 11.94 -0.13 5.24
CA TYR A 62 11.23 0.94 4.57
C TYR A 62 11.19 2.21 5.44
N LYS A 63 11.06 2.09 6.76
CA LYS A 63 11.16 3.22 7.67
C LYS A 63 12.48 3.98 7.51
N SER A 64 13.60 3.26 7.42
CA SER A 64 14.91 3.88 7.17
C SER A 64 14.95 4.59 5.81
N LEU A 65 14.51 3.93 4.74
CA LEU A 65 14.54 4.49 3.38
C LEU A 65 13.59 5.70 3.21
N ILE A 66 12.47 5.70 3.91
CA ILE A 66 11.45 6.77 3.85
C ILE A 66 11.86 7.96 4.71
N SER A 67 12.65 7.77 5.78
CA SER A 67 13.11 8.86 6.64
C SER A 67 13.97 9.91 5.91
N GLU A 68 14.46 9.59 4.71
CA GLU A 68 15.28 10.46 3.86
C GLU A 68 14.49 11.54 3.09
N GLY A 69 13.14 11.54 3.16
CA GLY A 69 12.33 12.65 2.64
C GLY A 69 11.00 12.25 2.03
N HIS A 70 10.57 13.05 1.04
CA HIS A 70 9.34 12.84 0.29
C HIS A 70 9.50 11.70 -0.74
N VAL A 71 8.92 10.53 -0.48
CA VAL A 71 9.06 9.35 -1.36
C VAL A 71 7.72 8.82 -1.86
N LEU A 72 7.76 8.19 -3.04
CA LEU A 72 6.64 7.50 -3.66
C LEU A 72 6.87 5.99 -3.54
N LEU A 73 6.12 5.31 -2.67
CA LEU A 73 6.23 3.86 -2.54
C LEU A 73 5.38 3.17 -3.59
N ILE A 74 5.97 2.26 -4.38
CA ILE A 74 5.21 1.46 -5.35
C ILE A 74 5.32 -0.01 -4.95
N ALA A 75 4.19 -0.68 -4.69
CA ALA A 75 4.19 -2.10 -4.35
C ALA A 75 3.26 -2.89 -5.28
N LYS A 76 3.73 -4.00 -5.84
CA LYS A 76 2.88 -4.92 -6.61
C LYS A 76 2.30 -6.00 -5.69
N LEU A 77 1.03 -5.88 -5.33
CA LEU A 77 0.36 -6.75 -4.36
C LEU A 77 0.33 -8.22 -4.78
N ASN A 78 0.31 -8.48 -6.10
CA ASN A 78 0.35 -9.83 -6.66
C ASN A 78 1.60 -10.62 -6.25
N ASP A 79 2.69 -9.91 -5.99
CA ASP A 79 4.00 -10.51 -5.74
C ASP A 79 4.34 -10.55 -4.25
N ILE A 80 3.48 -9.99 -3.38
CA ILE A 80 3.69 -9.98 -1.93
C ILE A 80 3.21 -11.30 -1.32
N PRO A 81 4.09 -12.05 -0.63
CA PRO A 81 3.69 -13.26 0.05
C PRO A 81 2.73 -12.95 1.22
N PRO A 82 1.69 -13.76 1.46
CA PRO A 82 0.68 -13.45 2.47
C PRO A 82 1.22 -13.15 3.88
N PRO A 83 2.23 -13.87 4.43
CA PRO A 83 2.75 -13.55 5.75
C PRO A 83 3.32 -12.13 5.85
N ALA A 84 3.93 -11.64 4.77
CA ALA A 84 4.58 -10.34 4.72
C ALA A 84 3.60 -9.20 4.40
N ALA A 85 2.42 -9.51 3.82
CA ALA A 85 1.35 -8.53 3.63
C ALA A 85 0.90 -7.88 4.95
N ARG A 86 1.13 -8.55 6.10
CA ARG A 86 0.91 -7.98 7.44
C ARG A 86 1.67 -6.69 7.69
N ALA A 87 2.86 -6.52 7.10
CA ALA A 87 3.65 -5.30 7.22
C ALA A 87 2.87 -4.07 6.69
N LEU A 88 1.95 -4.26 5.74
CA LEU A 88 1.11 -3.19 5.22
C LEU A 88 0.15 -2.62 6.27
N HIS A 89 -0.15 -3.33 7.37
CA HIS A 89 -0.88 -2.72 8.50
C HIS A 89 -0.13 -1.51 9.06
N ALA A 90 1.18 -1.64 9.25
CA ALA A 90 2.02 -0.57 9.79
C ALA A 90 2.38 0.46 8.72
N ILE A 91 2.67 0.02 7.49
CA ILE A 91 3.08 0.90 6.40
C ILE A 91 1.92 1.78 5.91
N CYS A 92 0.70 1.25 5.89
CA CYS A 92 -0.50 1.96 5.43
C CYS A 92 -1.40 2.44 6.59
N ASP A 93 -0.86 2.57 7.81
CA ASP A 93 -1.58 3.05 8.98
C ASP A 93 -1.89 4.55 8.87
N ALA A 94 -3.19 4.90 8.86
CA ALA A 94 -3.65 6.29 8.82
C ALA A 94 -3.44 7.04 10.13
N HIS A 95 -3.42 6.34 11.27
CA HIS A 95 -3.28 6.94 12.59
C HIS A 95 -1.82 7.07 13.01
N ASN A 96 -0.99 6.08 12.68
CA ASN A 96 0.43 6.04 13.02
C ASN A 96 1.31 5.84 11.77
N PRO A 97 1.28 6.77 10.79
CA PRO A 97 2.09 6.63 9.60
C PRO A 97 3.57 6.70 9.94
N ILE A 98 4.36 5.89 9.26
CA ILE A 98 5.81 5.78 9.47
C ILE A 98 6.51 7.14 9.25
N VAL A 99 6.00 7.96 8.33
CA VAL A 99 6.42 9.35 8.15
C VAL A 99 5.23 10.26 7.79
N ASN A 100 5.42 11.55 7.99
CA ASN A 100 4.39 12.57 7.80
C ASN A 100 4.07 12.93 6.33
N LYS A 101 4.89 12.50 5.37
CA LYS A 101 4.89 12.97 3.97
C LYS A 101 5.32 11.87 2.98
N VAL A 102 4.48 10.85 2.82
CA VAL A 102 4.69 9.74 1.88
C VAL A 102 3.43 9.51 1.05
N VAL A 103 3.61 9.14 -0.22
CA VAL A 103 2.52 8.61 -1.06
C VAL A 103 2.83 7.15 -1.35
N ILE A 104 1.83 6.29 -1.20
CA ILE A 104 1.93 4.85 -1.43
C ILE A 104 0.98 4.50 -2.57
N PHE A 105 1.52 3.94 -3.65
CA PHE A 105 0.78 3.27 -4.69
C PHE A 105 0.93 1.77 -4.56
N LEU A 106 -0.18 1.07 -4.44
CA LEU A 106 -0.24 -0.38 -4.49
C LEU A 106 -0.90 -0.79 -5.81
N ILE A 107 -0.30 -1.71 -6.52
CA ILE A 107 -0.76 -2.19 -7.81
C ILE A 107 -1.27 -3.61 -7.63
N LEU A 108 -2.52 -3.84 -7.99
CA LEU A 108 -3.15 -5.16 -8.00
C LEU A 108 -3.53 -5.49 -9.45
N GLU A 109 -2.98 -6.58 -9.99
CA GLU A 109 -3.35 -7.03 -11.35
C GLU A 109 -4.46 -8.08 -11.24
N VAL A 110 -5.58 -7.81 -11.90
CA VAL A 110 -6.76 -8.68 -11.91
C VAL A 110 -7.03 -9.20 -13.31
N SER A 111 -7.60 -10.40 -13.39
CA SER A 111 -7.92 -11.08 -14.66
C SER A 111 -9.09 -10.41 -15.38
N THR A 112 -10.15 -10.06 -14.64
CA THR A 112 -11.38 -9.45 -15.17
C THR A 112 -11.84 -8.28 -14.30
N LEU A 113 -12.58 -7.33 -14.91
CA LEU A 113 -13.28 -6.25 -14.21
C LEU A 113 -14.78 -6.36 -14.45
N GLU A 114 -15.42 -7.33 -13.81
CA GLU A 114 -16.87 -7.51 -13.85
C GLU A 114 -17.47 -7.03 -12.53
N GLY A 115 -17.86 -5.75 -12.47
CA GLY A 115 -18.49 -5.15 -11.29
C GLY A 115 -17.72 -3.96 -10.70
N LYS A 116 -17.96 -3.68 -9.41
CA LYS A 116 -17.36 -2.53 -8.71
C LYS A 116 -15.86 -2.78 -8.44
N PRO A 117 -14.94 -1.90 -8.86
CA PRO A 117 -13.50 -2.09 -8.71
C PRO A 117 -13.06 -2.40 -7.28
N ILE A 118 -13.64 -1.72 -6.30
CA ILE A 118 -13.35 -1.95 -4.87
C ILE A 118 -13.67 -3.38 -4.45
N LEU A 119 -14.85 -3.90 -4.80
CA LEU A 119 -15.25 -5.28 -4.46
C LEU A 119 -14.35 -6.31 -5.15
N ILE A 120 -13.90 -6.02 -6.37
CA ILE A 120 -12.98 -6.90 -7.10
C ILE A 120 -11.62 -6.92 -6.40
N ALA A 121 -11.11 -5.76 -5.98
CA ALA A 121 -9.86 -5.67 -5.24
C ALA A 121 -9.94 -6.45 -3.92
N GLU A 122 -10.98 -6.19 -3.12
CA GLU A 122 -11.19 -6.84 -1.83
C GLU A 122 -11.29 -8.37 -1.96
N ASN A 123 -12.13 -8.86 -2.88
CA ASN A 123 -12.28 -10.30 -3.11
C ASN A 123 -10.99 -10.95 -3.62
N THR A 124 -10.24 -10.27 -4.49
CA THR A 124 -8.96 -10.78 -4.99
C THR A 124 -7.96 -10.94 -3.85
N LEU A 125 -7.79 -9.89 -3.03
CA LEU A 125 -6.87 -9.89 -1.89
C LEU A 125 -7.27 -10.92 -0.83
N LEU A 126 -8.57 -11.03 -0.55
CA LEU A 126 -9.11 -12.03 0.36
C LEU A 126 -8.77 -13.44 -0.12
N ASN A 127 -8.95 -13.74 -1.41
CA ASN A 127 -8.61 -15.05 -1.95
C ASN A 127 -7.10 -15.35 -1.93
N MET A 128 -6.26 -14.34 -2.14
CA MET A 128 -4.80 -14.49 -2.07
C MET A 128 -4.30 -14.77 -0.65
N TRP A 129 -4.87 -14.10 0.36
CA TRP A 129 -4.27 -14.06 1.70
C TRP A 129 -5.01 -14.89 2.75
N LYS A 130 -6.29 -15.25 2.56
CA LYS A 130 -7.10 -16.01 3.53
C LYS A 130 -6.52 -17.35 3.98
N ARG A 131 -5.65 -17.97 3.17
CA ARG A 131 -5.01 -19.25 3.50
C ARG A 131 -3.93 -19.12 4.58
N LYS A 132 -3.43 -17.91 4.84
CA LYS A 132 -2.23 -17.65 5.66
C LYS A 132 -2.41 -16.52 6.68
N ILE A 133 -3.41 -15.66 6.47
CA ILE A 133 -3.82 -14.60 7.40
C ILE A 133 -5.25 -14.92 7.86
N LYS A 134 -5.49 -14.86 9.18
CA LYS A 134 -6.82 -15.15 9.75
C LYS A 134 -7.74 -13.95 9.59
N ASP A 135 -9.04 -14.20 9.47
CA ASP A 135 -10.08 -13.19 9.26
C ASP A 135 -9.98 -11.93 10.15
N PRO A 136 -9.74 -12.02 11.48
CA PRO A 136 -9.67 -10.84 12.35
C PRO A 136 -8.52 -9.88 11.98
N GLU A 137 -7.48 -10.40 11.34
CA GLU A 137 -6.33 -9.63 10.87
C GLU A 137 -6.46 -9.25 9.39
N LEU A 138 -7.08 -10.13 8.59
CA LEU A 138 -7.20 -9.99 7.15
C LEU A 138 -8.19 -8.91 6.74
N PHE A 139 -9.39 -8.87 7.34
CA PHE A 139 -10.39 -7.88 6.95
C PHE A 139 -9.90 -6.44 7.19
N PRO A 140 -9.35 -6.10 8.37
CA PRO A 140 -8.81 -4.76 8.58
C PRO A 140 -7.63 -4.43 7.65
N LEU A 141 -6.83 -5.43 7.24
CA LEU A 141 -5.73 -5.24 6.30
C LEU A 141 -6.27 -4.82 4.93
N ILE A 142 -7.23 -5.59 4.43
CA ILE A 142 -7.85 -5.38 3.12
C ILE A 142 -8.52 -4.00 3.10
N THR A 143 -9.41 -3.71 4.06
CA THR A 143 -10.10 -2.41 4.13
C THR A 143 -9.13 -1.25 4.18
N ARG A 144 -7.99 -1.40 4.88
CA ARG A 144 -6.95 -0.36 4.87
C ARG A 144 -6.40 -0.14 3.48
N ILE A 145 -6.06 -1.17 2.71
CA ILE A 145 -5.43 -0.99 1.39
C ILE A 145 -6.42 -0.71 0.26
N THR A 146 -7.70 -1.05 0.41
CA THR A 146 -8.76 -0.85 -0.59
C THR A 146 -9.59 0.43 -0.41
N ASP A 147 -9.16 1.32 0.50
CA ASP A 147 -9.82 2.59 0.80
C ASP A 147 -10.12 3.42 -0.47
N GLN A 148 -9.16 3.49 -1.39
CA GLN A 148 -9.32 4.13 -2.70
C GLN A 148 -8.81 3.21 -3.81
N VAL A 149 -9.70 2.86 -4.74
CA VAL A 149 -9.40 1.94 -5.86
C VAL A 149 -9.70 2.63 -7.18
N VAL A 150 -8.66 2.85 -7.98
CA VAL A 150 -8.79 3.41 -9.33
C VAL A 150 -8.43 2.36 -10.37
N VAL A 151 -9.28 2.26 -11.40
CA VAL A 151 -9.02 1.40 -12.54
C VAL A 151 -8.04 2.09 -13.48
N VAL A 152 -6.91 1.45 -13.75
CA VAL A 152 -5.95 1.90 -14.75
C VAL A 152 -6.15 1.07 -16.01
N LYS A 153 -6.78 1.67 -17.03
CA LYS A 153 -6.87 1.08 -18.37
C LYS A 153 -5.55 1.35 -19.11
N ARG A 154 -5.06 0.33 -19.81
CA ARG A 154 -3.93 0.45 -20.72
C ARG A 154 -4.35 1.07 -22.03
#